data_AF-A0A485LT65-F1
#
_entry.id   AF-A0A485LT65-F1
#
_cell.length_a   1.000
_cell.length_b   1.000
_cell.length_c   1.000
_cell.angle_alpha   90.00
_cell.angle_beta   90.00
_cell.angle_gamma   90.00
#
_symmetry.space_group_name_H-M   'P 1'
#
loop_
_entity.id
_entity.type
_entity.pdbx_description
1 polymer ?
#
loop_
_entity_poly.entity_id
_entity_poly.type
_entity_poly.pdbx_seq_one_letter_code
_entity_poly.pdbx_strand_id
1 'polypeptide(L)'
;MLVIVLASFVLAAAVGEPLQLCPVGTVQLAVAPVAMDMSGYNCAQAVGIAAPDLLQNKRLSTAQVATFRQTKACQVFHDVLVRALRGIAPPCVDRSTMRSTTALGNTTFEDRVASLTA
;
A
#
# COMPACT_ATOMS: atom_id res chain seq x y z
N MET A 1 42.55 41.63 18.39
CA MET A 1 41.59 40.77 19.11
C MET A 1 40.68 40.15 18.08
N LEU A 2 40.77 38.82 17.94
CA LEU A 2 40.13 38.00 16.91
C LEU A 2 38.93 37.30 17.55
N VAL A 3 37.71 37.54 17.06
CA VAL A 3 36.59 36.62 17.32
C VAL A 3 35.78 36.49 16.04
N ILE A 4 36.12 35.46 15.28
CA ILE A 4 35.31 34.90 14.20
C ILE A 4 34.18 34.14 14.89
N VAL A 5 32.94 34.63 14.84
CA VAL A 5 31.78 33.82 15.26
C VAL A 5 31.18 33.17 14.02
N LEU A 6 31.39 31.86 13.99
CA LEU A 6 31.05 30.91 12.95
C LEU A 6 29.55 30.89 12.63
N ALA A 7 29.27 30.75 11.34
CA ALA A 7 27.96 30.51 10.77
C ALA A 7 27.25 29.34 11.49
N SER A 8 26.09 29.61 12.07
CA SER A 8 25.19 28.58 12.58
C SER A 8 24.31 28.06 11.44
N PHE A 9 24.88 27.20 10.61
CA PHE A 9 24.11 26.31 9.75
C PHE A 9 23.49 25.22 10.64
N VAL A 10 22.27 25.45 11.12
CA VAL A 10 21.47 24.39 11.74
C VAL A 10 20.89 23.53 10.61
N LEU A 11 21.70 22.63 10.06
CA LEU A 11 21.17 21.44 9.39
C LEU A 11 20.79 20.43 10.47
N ALA A 12 19.62 20.61 11.09
CA ALA A 12 19.02 19.53 11.86
C ALA A 12 18.38 18.57 10.86
N ALA A 13 19.16 17.56 10.48
CA ALA A 13 18.69 16.40 9.75
C ALA A 13 17.51 15.78 10.50
N ALA A 14 16.34 15.74 9.85
CA ALA A 14 15.31 14.76 10.18
C ALA A 14 15.83 13.38 9.77
N VAL A 15 16.76 12.83 10.57
CA VAL A 15 17.07 11.41 10.55
C VAL A 15 15.85 10.70 11.11
N GLY A 16 14.91 10.35 10.23
CA GLY A 16 13.70 9.62 10.61
C GLY A 16 14.08 8.37 11.38
N GLU A 17 13.50 8.19 12.57
CA GLU A 17 13.63 6.95 13.32
C GLU A 17 13.37 5.74 12.41
N PRO A 18 14.14 4.65 12.54
CA PRO A 18 13.91 3.47 11.73
C PRO A 18 12.48 2.98 11.95
N LEU A 19 11.72 2.85 10.87
CA LEU A 19 10.34 2.37 10.93
C LEU A 19 10.32 0.99 11.61
N GLN A 20 9.56 0.88 12.68
CA GLN A 20 9.37 -0.38 13.37
C GLN A 20 8.51 -1.33 12.52
N LEU A 21 8.65 -2.64 12.75
CA LEU A 21 7.73 -3.61 12.18
C LEU A 21 6.31 -3.33 12.68
N CYS A 22 5.33 -3.43 11.79
CA CYS A 22 3.94 -3.35 12.19
C CYS A 22 3.64 -4.43 13.25
N PRO A 23 2.84 -4.10 14.28
CA PRO A 23 2.25 -5.09 15.15
C PRO A 23 1.54 -6.16 14.31
N VAL A 24 1.51 -7.39 14.82
CA VAL A 24 0.89 -8.51 14.12
C VAL A 24 -0.59 -8.20 13.91
N GLY A 25 -1.09 -8.37 12.68
CA GLY A 25 -2.48 -8.12 12.35
C GLY A 25 -2.81 -6.68 11.94
N THR A 26 -1.94 -5.68 12.17
CA THR A 26 -2.27 -4.28 11.89
C THR A 26 -2.65 -4.03 10.43
N VAL A 27 -1.85 -4.55 9.49
CA VAL A 27 -2.13 -4.39 8.06
C VAL A 27 -3.39 -5.15 7.68
N GLN A 28 -3.55 -6.40 8.13
CA GLN A 28 -4.74 -7.21 7.85
C GLN A 28 -6.02 -6.53 8.35
N LEU A 29 -6.02 -6.00 9.57
CA LEU A 29 -7.17 -5.30 10.15
C LEU A 29 -7.50 -4.01 9.39
N ALA A 30 -6.48 -3.27 8.94
CA ALA A 30 -6.68 -2.06 8.16
C ALA A 30 -7.31 -2.36 6.79
N VAL A 31 -6.89 -3.43 6.12
CA VAL A 31 -7.35 -3.75 4.75
C VAL A 31 -8.54 -4.70 4.68
N ALA A 32 -8.90 -5.40 5.76
CA ALA A 32 -10.04 -6.33 5.78
C ALA A 32 -11.36 -5.71 5.29
N PRO A 33 -11.74 -4.47 5.67
CA PRO A 33 -12.95 -3.84 5.17
C PRO A 33 -12.91 -3.58 3.65
N VAL A 34 -11.72 -3.47 3.05
CA VAL A 34 -11.55 -3.12 1.64
C VAL A 34 -12.05 -4.23 0.71
N ALA A 35 -11.82 -5.50 1.07
CA ALA A 35 -12.37 -6.63 0.31
C ALA A 35 -13.89 -6.80 0.52
N MET A 36 -14.43 -6.27 1.62
CA MET A 36 -15.87 -6.28 1.91
C MET A 36 -16.60 -5.05 1.35
N ASP A 37 -15.88 -4.05 0.85
CA ASP A 37 -16.45 -2.91 0.17
C ASP A 37 -17.09 -3.34 -1.17
N MET A 38 -18.13 -2.62 -1.59
CA MET A 38 -18.85 -2.92 -2.84
C MET A 38 -17.92 -2.87 -4.07
N SER A 39 -16.89 -2.01 -4.06
CA SER A 39 -15.88 -1.99 -5.12
C SER A 39 -15.02 -3.25 -5.16
N GLY A 40 -14.64 -3.78 -3.99
CA GLY A 40 -13.93 -5.04 -3.85
C GLY A 40 -14.75 -6.22 -4.38
N TYR A 41 -16.02 -6.31 -3.98
CA TYR A 41 -16.93 -7.35 -4.48
C TYR A 41 -17.08 -7.30 -6.01
N ASN A 42 -17.36 -6.12 -6.57
CA ASN A 42 -17.55 -5.95 -8.01
C ASN A 42 -16.27 -6.24 -8.80
N CYS A 43 -15.11 -5.85 -8.27
CA CYS A 43 -13.83 -6.18 -8.89
C CYS A 43 -13.58 -7.70 -8.90
N ALA A 44 -13.78 -8.36 -7.76
CA ALA A 44 -13.58 -9.81 -7.64
C ALA A 44 -14.49 -10.59 -8.58
N GLN A 45 -15.76 -10.18 -8.68
CA GLN A 45 -16.73 -10.76 -9.60
C GLN A 45 -16.30 -10.59 -11.06
N ALA A 46 -15.87 -9.39 -11.47
CA ALA A 46 -15.41 -9.15 -12.83
C ALA A 46 -14.18 -10.01 -13.18
N VAL A 47 -13.24 -10.14 -12.24
CA VAL A 47 -12.01 -10.92 -12.42
C VAL A 47 -12.27 -12.43 -12.31
N GLY A 48 -13.38 -12.85 -11.70
CA GLY A 48 -13.71 -14.27 -11.49
C GLY A 48 -12.90 -14.92 -10.38
N ILE A 49 -12.68 -14.20 -9.27
CA ILE A 49 -12.01 -14.69 -8.06
C ILE A 49 -12.83 -14.40 -6.81
N ALA A 50 -12.46 -14.97 -5.66
CA ALA A 50 -13.06 -14.60 -4.39
C ALA A 50 -12.54 -13.22 -3.93
N ALA A 51 -13.40 -12.38 -3.33
CA ALA A 51 -13.01 -11.03 -2.89
C ALA A 51 -11.80 -11.00 -1.94
N PRO A 52 -11.63 -11.93 -0.98
CA PRO A 52 -10.42 -12.00 -0.15
C PRO A 52 -9.13 -12.22 -0.95
N ASP A 53 -9.22 -12.88 -2.12
CA ASP A 53 -8.06 -13.12 -2.98
C ASP A 53 -7.56 -11.84 -3.67
N LEU A 54 -8.35 -10.75 -3.69
CA LEU A 54 -7.87 -9.45 -4.15
C LEU A 54 -6.79 -8.86 -3.24
N LEU A 55 -6.79 -9.20 -1.95
CA LEU A 55 -5.83 -8.67 -0.96
C LEU A 55 -4.64 -9.60 -0.75
N GLN A 56 -4.83 -10.89 -0.97
CA GLN A 56 -3.74 -11.85 -1.01
C GLN A 56 -2.98 -11.58 -2.30
N ASN A 57 -1.68 -11.30 -2.25
CA ASN A 57 -0.84 -11.05 -3.43
C ASN A 57 -0.64 -12.33 -4.29
N LYS A 58 -1.74 -13.02 -4.62
CA LYS A 58 -1.78 -14.18 -5.49
C LYS A 58 -1.60 -13.70 -6.92
N ARG A 59 -0.75 -14.43 -7.65
CA ARG A 59 -0.62 -14.24 -9.10
C ARG A 59 -1.95 -14.55 -9.76
N LEU A 60 -2.39 -13.64 -10.62
CA LEU A 60 -3.56 -13.84 -11.48
C LEU A 60 -3.09 -14.34 -12.86
N SER A 61 -3.96 -15.04 -13.57
CA SER A 61 -3.70 -15.36 -14.98
C SER A 61 -3.66 -14.09 -15.84
N THR A 62 -3.02 -14.16 -17.01
CA THR A 62 -2.96 -13.02 -17.95
C THR A 62 -4.33 -12.45 -18.29
N ALA A 63 -5.34 -13.32 -18.49
CA ALA A 63 -6.71 -12.89 -18.76
C ALA A 63 -7.32 -12.15 -17.56
N GLN A 64 -7.11 -12.65 -16.35
CA GLN A 64 -7.60 -12.01 -15.12
C GLN A 64 -6.91 -10.67 -14.87
N VAL A 65 -5.62 -10.53 -15.14
CA VAL A 65 -4.92 -9.24 -15.05
C VAL A 65 -5.47 -8.25 -16.06
N ALA A 66 -5.74 -8.68 -17.30
CA ALA A 66 -6.35 -7.82 -18.31
C ALA A 66 -7.72 -7.31 -17.85
N THR A 67 -8.57 -8.19 -17.30
CA THR A 67 -9.87 -7.81 -16.73
C THR A 67 -9.72 -6.88 -15.53
N PHE A 68 -8.80 -7.18 -14.61
CA PHE A 68 -8.51 -6.33 -13.45
C PHE A 68 -8.14 -4.92 -13.88
N ARG A 69 -7.24 -4.79 -14.86
CA ARG A 69 -6.77 -3.49 -15.39
C ARG A 69 -7.89 -2.68 -16.05
N GLN A 70 -8.79 -3.32 -16.78
CA GLN A 70 -9.83 -2.64 -17.56
C GLN A 70 -11.10 -2.33 -16.75
N THR A 71 -11.23 -2.89 -15.54
CA THR A 71 -12.44 -2.77 -14.73
C THR A 71 -12.36 -1.57 -13.78
N LYS A 72 -13.26 -0.59 -13.95
CA LYS A 72 -13.34 0.60 -13.08
C LYS A 72 -13.50 0.26 -11.59
N ALA A 73 -14.25 -0.78 -11.26
CA ALA A 73 -14.40 -1.22 -9.88
C ALA A 73 -13.07 -1.66 -9.25
N CYS A 74 -12.14 -2.23 -10.02
CA CYS A 74 -10.82 -2.62 -9.53
C CYS A 74 -9.92 -1.42 -9.27
N GLN A 75 -10.04 -0.36 -10.06
CA GLN A 75 -9.36 0.92 -9.78
C GLN A 75 -9.88 1.56 -8.49
N VAL A 76 -11.21 1.59 -8.29
CA VAL A 76 -11.81 2.10 -7.05
C VAL A 76 -11.37 1.25 -5.85
N PHE A 77 -11.40 -0.07 -5.98
CA PHE A 77 -10.90 -0.99 -4.96
C PHE A 77 -9.45 -0.67 -4.57
N HIS A 78 -8.57 -0.45 -5.55
CA HIS A 78 -7.18 -0.05 -5.30
C HIS A 78 -7.10 1.29 -4.56
N ASP A 79 -7.89 2.29 -4.93
CA ASP A 79 -7.89 3.60 -4.27
C ASP A 79 -8.33 3.50 -2.80
N VAL A 80 -9.30 2.63 -2.50
CA VAL A 80 -9.72 2.33 -1.13
C VAL A 80 -8.62 1.59 -0.37
N LEU A 81 -7.95 0.62 -1.01
CA LEU A 81 -6.83 -0.13 -0.43
C LEU A 81 -5.68 0.80 -0.01
N VAL A 82 -5.20 1.65 -0.91
CA VAL A 82 -4.08 2.54 -0.61
C VAL A 82 -4.44 3.60 0.43
N ARG A 83 -5.71 4.02 0.48
CA ARG A 83 -6.22 4.90 1.54
C ARG A 83 -6.20 4.22 2.90
N ALA A 84 -6.63 2.96 2.98
CA ALA A 84 -6.58 2.19 4.22
C ALA A 84 -5.13 2.02 4.73
N LEU A 85 -4.19 1.75 3.82
CA LEU A 85 -2.77 1.62 4.15
C LEU A 85 -2.14 2.94 4.65
N ARG A 86 -2.48 4.07 4.02
CA ARG A 86 -2.09 5.41 4.49
C ARG A 86 -2.69 5.77 5.85
N GLY A 87 -3.82 5.17 6.21
CA GLY A 87 -4.49 5.37 7.49
C GLY A 87 -3.79 4.69 8.69
N ILE A 88 -2.80 3.84 8.46
CA ILE A 88 -2.06 3.17 9.54
C ILE A 88 -1.08 4.17 10.17
N ALA A 89 -1.33 4.54 11.43
CA ALA A 89 -0.53 5.47 12.21
C ALA A 89 -0.08 4.86 13.57
N PRO A 90 1.20 5.01 13.97
CA PRO A 90 2.30 5.54 13.15
C PRO A 90 2.61 4.63 11.94
N PRO A 91 3.23 5.16 10.87
CA PRO A 91 3.71 4.31 9.78
C PRO A 91 4.65 3.22 10.31
N CYS A 92 4.56 2.03 9.70
CA CYS A 92 5.34 0.86 10.12
C CYS A 92 5.70 0.00 8.91
N VAL A 93 6.60 -0.96 9.08
CA VAL A 93 7.00 -1.91 8.02
C VAL A 93 6.10 -3.14 8.08
N ASP A 94 5.37 -3.43 7.00
CA ASP A 94 4.62 -4.67 6.87
C ASP A 94 5.57 -5.86 6.82
N ARG A 95 5.30 -6.86 7.66
CA ARG A 95 6.14 -8.06 7.78
C ARG A 95 6.09 -8.95 6.53
N SER A 96 5.00 -8.89 5.77
CA SER A 96 4.79 -9.78 4.62
C SER A 96 5.55 -9.32 3.39
N THR A 97 5.56 -8.00 3.17
CA THR A 97 6.18 -7.37 2.00
C THR A 97 7.53 -6.72 2.33
N MET A 98 7.87 -6.55 3.60
CA MET A 98 9.02 -5.77 4.07
C MET A 98 9.02 -4.32 3.55
N ARG A 99 7.85 -3.79 3.21
CA ARG A 99 7.65 -2.41 2.76
C ARG A 99 6.94 -1.60 3.83
N SER A 100 7.22 -0.30 3.89
CA SER A 100 6.49 0.59 4.80
C SER A 100 5.03 0.74 4.37
N THR A 101 4.12 0.93 5.33
CA THR A 101 2.71 1.21 5.07
C THR A 101 2.53 2.48 4.25
N THR A 102 3.42 3.47 4.40
CA THR A 102 3.50 4.63 3.51
C THR A 102 3.85 4.25 2.07
N ALA A 103 4.85 3.39 1.86
CA ALA A 103 5.25 2.96 0.52
C ALA A 103 4.16 2.09 -0.14
N LEU A 104 3.51 1.22 0.63
CA LEU A 104 2.36 0.44 0.16
C LEU A 104 1.16 1.35 -0.15
N GLY A 105 0.91 2.35 0.70
CA GLY A 105 -0.12 3.36 0.48
C GLY A 105 0.19 4.32 -0.66
N ASN A 106 1.40 4.31 -1.23
CA ASN A 106 1.78 5.16 -2.36
C ASN A 106 1.95 4.41 -3.67
N THR A 107 1.58 3.13 -3.73
CA THR A 107 1.55 2.41 -5.00
C THR A 107 0.48 2.97 -5.92
N THR A 108 0.80 3.02 -7.22
CA THR A 108 -0.18 3.34 -8.26
C THR A 108 -0.96 2.10 -8.65
N PHE A 109 -2.09 2.30 -9.34
CA PHE A 109 -2.86 1.19 -9.90
C PHE A 109 -2.04 0.38 -10.92
N GLU A 110 -1.20 1.03 -11.72
CA GLU A 110 -0.33 0.32 -12.66
C GLU A 110 0.77 -0.49 -11.93
N ASP A 111 1.34 0.02 -10.83
CA ASP A 111 2.26 -0.77 -9.98
C ASP A 111 1.58 -2.03 -9.45
N ARG A 112 0.30 -1.90 -9.05
CA ARG A 112 -0.51 -3.03 -8.61
C ARG A 112 -0.73 -4.02 -9.75
N VAL A 113 -1.12 -3.57 -10.93
CA VAL A 113 -1.29 -4.42 -12.11
C VAL A 113 0.01 -5.17 -12.44
N ALA A 114 1.15 -4.48 -12.43
CA ALA A 114 2.46 -5.09 -12.66
C ALA A 114 2.79 -6.18 -11.62
N SER A 115 2.48 -5.95 -10.34
CA SER A 115 2.71 -6.92 -9.28
C SER A 115 1.88 -8.20 -9.40
N LEU A 116 0.74 -8.17 -10.10
CA LEU A 116 -0.12 -9.34 -10.32
C LEU A 116 0.39 -10.26 -11.43
N THR A 117 1.31 -9.76 -12.27
CA THR A 117 1.96 -10.50 -13.36
C THR A 117 3.37 -11.01 -13.03
N ALA A 118 4.00 -10.44 -12.01
CA ALA A 118 5.42 -10.65 -11.67
C ALA A 118 5.66 -11.94 -10.91
#